data_AF-A0AAW2DKG8-F1
#
_entry.id   AF-A0AAW2DKG8-F1
#
_cell.length_a   1.000
_cell.length_b   1.000
_cell.length_c   1.000
_cell.angle_alpha   90.00
_cell.angle_beta   90.00
_cell.angle_gamma   90.00
#
_symmetry.space_group_name_H-M   'P 1'
#
loop_
_entity.id
_entity.type
_entity.pdbx_description
1 polymer ?
#
loop_
_entity_poly.entity_id
_entity_poly.type
_entity_poly.pdbx_seq_one_letter_code
_entity_poly.pdbx_strand_id
1 'polypeptide(L)' 'MAILTLETYRYEDLLSAGVADPCQVSRCALQNAVSIAGVVLITQALLVEKIKKPKPALPHVPGKTP' A
#
# COMPACT_ATOMS: atom_id res chain seq x y z
N MET A 1 23.57 0.93 17.29
CA MET A 1 22.41 0.59 16.44
C MET A 1 22.51 -0.90 16.15
N ALA A 2 22.04 -1.73 17.08
CA ALA A 2 22.05 -3.18 16.94
C ALA A 2 20.62 -3.60 16.61
N ILE A 3 20.43 -4.12 15.40
CA ILE A 3 19.13 -4.60 14.91
C ILE A 3 19.19 -6.13 15.02
N LEU A 4 18.17 -6.74 15.62
CA LEU A 4 18.10 -8.19 15.80
C LEU A 4 18.21 -8.90 14.44
N THR A 5 19.17 -9.82 14.30
CA THR A 5 19.15 -10.82 13.23
C THR A 5 18.23 -11.97 13.62
N LEU A 6 17.23 -12.22 12.77
CA LEU A 6 16.14 -13.17 12.99
C LEU A 6 16.59 -14.64 12.97
N GLU A 7 17.82 -14.90 12.55
CA GLU A 7 18.40 -16.25 12.48
C GLU A 7 18.99 -16.71 13.82
N THR A 8 19.51 -15.80 14.64
CA THR A 8 20.22 -16.16 15.87
C THR A 8 19.80 -15.39 17.12
N TYR A 9 18.89 -14.40 17.01
CA TYR A 9 18.43 -13.54 18.12
C TYR A 9 19.57 -12.91 18.94
N ARG A 10 20.75 -12.77 18.33
CA ARG A 10 21.92 -12.14 18.94
C ARG A 10 22.07 -10.75 18.39
N TYR A 11 22.52 -9.84 19.24
CA TYR A 11 22.92 -8.51 18.80
C TYR A 11 24.29 -8.62 18.15
N GLU A 12 24.31 -8.62 16.83
CA GLU A 12 25.54 -8.56 16.04
C GLU A 12 25.60 -7.26 15.21
N ASP A 13 26.81 -6.91 14.82
CA ASP A 13 27.04 -5.76 13.96
C ASP A 13 26.69 -6.12 12.51
N LEU A 14 25.76 -5.38 11.91
CA LEU A 14 25.27 -5.66 10.56
C LEU A 14 26.34 -5.47 9.48
N LEU A 15 27.34 -4.62 9.72
CA LEU A 15 28.50 -4.50 8.82
C LEU A 15 29.30 -5.81 8.81
N SER A 16 29.57 -6.36 9.99
CA SER A 16 30.27 -7.62 10.17
C SER A 16 29.46 -8.83 9.66
N ALA A 17 28.13 -8.76 9.74
CA ALA A 17 27.19 -9.78 9.23
C ALA A 17 26.95 -9.69 7.71
N GLY A 18 27.53 -8.70 7.02
CA GLY A 18 27.38 -8.53 5.57
C GLY A 18 25.99 -8.04 5.13
N VAL A 19 25.13 -7.65 6.07
CA VAL A 19 23.80 -7.11 5.79
C VAL A 19 23.92 -5.60 5.55
N ALA A 20 24.34 -5.25 4.34
CA ALA A 20 24.46 -3.87 3.89
C ALA A 20 23.30 -3.53 2.93
N ASP A 21 22.35 -2.71 3.38
CA ASP A 21 21.33 -2.14 2.50
C ASP A 21 21.94 -0.93 1.75
N PRO A 22 21.92 -0.86 0.41
CA PRO A 22 22.45 0.27 -0.31
C PRO A 22 21.73 1.56 0.09
N CYS A 23 22.49 2.63 0.38
CA CYS A 23 21.92 3.91 0.85
C CYS A 23 20.81 4.47 -0.06
N GLN A 24 20.83 4.14 -1.35
CA GLN A 24 19.80 4.53 -2.31
C GLN A 24 18.47 3.78 -2.11
N VAL A 25 18.51 2.52 -1.67
CA VAL A 25 17.30 1.71 -1.41
C VAL A 25 16.55 2.28 -0.21
N SER A 26 17.23 2.48 0.92
CA SER A 26 16.59 3.05 2.11
C SER A 26 16.08 4.48 1.87
N ARG A 27 16.79 5.28 1.05
CA ARG A 27 16.35 6.64 0.68
C ARG A 27 15.12 6.63 -0.23
N CYS A 28 15.11 5.82 -1.30
CA CYS A 28 13.95 5.71 -2.19
C CYS A 28 12.72 5.18 -1.44
N ALA A 29 12.90 4.18 -0.58
CA ALA A 29 11.82 3.64 0.25
C ALA A 29 11.20 4.73 1.14
N LEU A 30 12.03 5.52 1.82
CA LEU A 30 11.56 6.60 2.69
C LEU A 30 10.86 7.70 1.90
N GLN A 31 11.42 8.15 0.77
CA GLN A 31 10.82 9.19 -0.07
C GLN A 31 9.45 8.76 -0.62
N ASN A 32 9.33 7.51 -1.06
CA ASN A 32 8.06 6.96 -1.55
C ASN A 32 7.02 6.86 -0.42
N ALA A 33 7.43 6.43 0.77
CA ALA A 33 6.56 6.37 1.94
C ALA A 33 6.04 7.76 2.34
N VAL A 34 6.93 8.76 2.39
CA VAL A 34 6.57 10.15 2.74
C VAL A 34 5.65 10.76 1.68
N SER A 35 5.87 10.47 0.40
CA SER A 35 5.01 10.95 -0.70
C SER A 35 3.55 10.50 -0.52
N ILE A 36 3.34 9.21 -0.24
CA ILE A 36 2.01 8.64 -0.03
C ILE A 36 1.41 9.15 1.29
N ALA A 37 2.19 9.20 2.37
CA ALA A 37 1.74 9.73 3.65
C ALA A 37 1.30 11.19 3.55
N GLY A 38 2.02 12.01 2.77
CA GLY A 38 1.66 13.40 2.50
C GLY A 38 0.29 13.52 1.84
N VAL A 39 0.03 12.75 0.78
CA VAL A 39 -1.27 12.71 0.09
C VAL A 39 -2.38 12.30 1.05
N VAL A 40 -2.17 11.23 1.85
CA VAL A 40 -3.19 10.74 2.79
C VAL A 40 -3.52 11.77 3.88
N LEU A 41 -2.53 12.49 4.41
CA LEU A 41 -2.75 13.47 5.48
C LEU A 41 -3.48 14.73 5.01
N ILE A 42 -3.23 15.20 3.78
CA ILE A 42 -3.90 16.42 3.27
C ILE A 42 -5.25 16.14 2.61
N THR A 43 -5.49 14.90 2.17
CA THR A 43 -6.74 14.54 1.48
C THR A 43 -7.89 14.46 2.47
N GLN A 44 -8.80 15.44 2.43
CA GLN A 44 -9.92 15.55 3.37
C GLN A 44 -11.10 14.63 3.05
N ALA A 45 -11.21 14.12 1.81
CA ALA A 45 -12.29 13.24 1.40
C ALA A 45 -11.87 12.31 0.26
N LEU A 46 -12.35 11.07 0.32
CA LEU A 46 -12.21 10.07 -0.75
C LEU A 46 -13.59 9.67 -1.24
N LEU A 47 -13.86 9.87 -2.53
CA LEU A 47 -15.09 9.40 -3.16
C LEU A 47 -14.88 7.96 -3.61
N VAL A 48 -15.62 7.02 -3.01
CA VAL A 48 -15.63 5.62 -3.44
C VAL A 48 -17.00 5.33 -4.02
N GLU A 49 -17.04 4.99 -5.31
CA GLU A 49 -18.27 4.51 -5.93
C GLU A 49 -18.63 3.14 -5.37
N LYS A 50 -19.86 3.00 -4.88
CA LYS A 50 -20.37 1.71 -4.44
C LYS A 50 -20.49 0.80 -5.66
N ILE A 51 -19.79 -0.33 -5.66
CA ILE A 51 -19.93 -1.39 -6.66
C ILE A 51 -21.41 -1.77 -6.70
N LYS A 52 -22.09 -1.41 -7.80
CA LYS A 52 -23.48 -1.78 -8.03
C LYS A 52 -23.48 -3.28 -8.32
N LYS A 53 -24.12 -4.06 -7.43
CA LYS A 53 -24.51 -5.44 -7.79
C LYS A 53 -25.33 -5.36 -9.09
N PRO A 54 -25.14 -6.28 -10.05
CA PRO A 54 -25.97 -6.32 -11.24
C PRO A 54 -27.44 -6.28 -10.82
N LYS A 55 -28.20 -5.30 -11.32
CA LYS A 55 -29.65 -5.29 -11.10
C LYS A 55 -30.20 -6.58 -11.73
N PRO A 56 -31.09 -7.33 -11.06
CA PRO A 56 -31.81 -8.42 -11.69
C PRO A 56 -32.43 -7.88 -12.98
N ALA A 57 -32.26 -8.59 -14.10
CA ALA A 57 -32.87 -8.20 -15.36
C ALA A 57 -34.38 -8.04 -15.14
N LEU A 58 -34.89 -6.83 -15.32
CA LEU A 58 -36.32 -6.58 -15.32
C LEU A 58 -36.93 -7.38 -16.47
N PRO A 59 -38.04 -8.13 -16.25
CA PRO A 59 -38.72 -8.81 -17.33
C PRO A 59 -39.07 -7.82 -18.43
N HIS A 60 -38.62 -8.11 -19.66
CA HIS A 60 -38.98 -7.33 -20.83
C HIS A 60 -40.47 -7.51 -21.10
N VAL A 61 -41.28 -6.51 -20.75
CA VAL A 61 -42.67 -6.39 -21.19
C VAL A 61 -42.68 -5.77 -22.60
N PRO A 62 -43.12 -6.50 -23.64
CA PRO A 62 -43.21 -5.96 -24.99
C PRO A 62 -44.27 -4.85 -25.04
N GLY A 63 -43.86 -3.62 -25.34
CA GLY A 63 -44.81 -2.53 -25.61
C GLY A 63 -44.47 -1.15 -25.06
N LYS A 64 -43.41 -1.00 -24.26
CA LYS A 64 -42.79 0.32 -24.01
C LYS A 64 -41.27 0.19 -24.02
N THR A 65 -40.69 0.51 -25.18
CA THR A 65 -39.27 0.84 -25.34
C THR A 65 -39.05 2.32 -24.94
N PRO A 66 -37.77 2.73 -24.78
CA PRO A 66 -37.17 3.34 -23.58
C PRO A 66 -37.77 4.65 -23.07
#